data_AF-A0A3N1IN15-F1
#
_entry.id   AF-A0A3N1IN15-F1
#
_cell.length_a   1.000
_cell.length_b   1.000
_cell.length_c   1.000
_cell.angle_alpha   90.00
_cell.angle_beta   90.00
_cell.angle_gamma   90.00
#
_symmetry.space_group_name_H-M   'P 1'
#
loop_
_entity.id
_entity.type
_entity.pdbx_description
1 polymer ?
#
loop_
_entity_poly.entity_id
_entity_poly.type
_entity_poly.pdbx_seq_one_letter_code
_entity_poly.pdbx_strand_id
1 'polypeptide(L)'
;MTRRLSMDGAVELLEGELGSGQRALDDLVTEDVWLAFLRFGRRLFDVPDTPDADGLLFQYGIHAFDGPPAFTVDLTRQFAVSDSNGDHDHYVQVHCEPRYAVVQELAERPVWATIQRLKPAEIRVYQEPA
;
A
#
# COMPACT_ATOMS: atom_id res chain seq x y z
N MET A 1 -22.31 0.63 -16.95
CA MET A 1 -21.17 -0.28 -16.81
C MET A 1 -20.01 0.50 -16.21
N THR A 2 -19.52 0.11 -15.04
CA THR A 2 -18.32 0.73 -14.45
C THR A 2 -17.10 0.19 -15.19
N ARG A 3 -16.22 1.07 -15.68
CA ARG A 3 -15.00 0.69 -16.41
C ARG A 3 -14.00 0.07 -15.44
N ARG A 4 -13.50 -1.14 -15.75
CA ARG A 4 -12.36 -1.76 -15.05
C ARG A 4 -11.03 -1.19 -15.60
N LEU A 5 -10.03 -1.07 -14.74
CA LEU A 5 -8.71 -0.51 -15.03
C LEU A 5 -7.67 -1.64 -15.26
N SER A 6 -6.65 -1.38 -16.08
CA SER A 6 -5.47 -2.26 -16.15
C SER A 6 -4.62 -2.11 -14.89
N MET A 7 -3.93 -3.17 -14.49
CA MET A 7 -2.97 -3.18 -13.38
C MET A 7 -1.70 -2.37 -13.70
N ASP A 8 -1.34 -2.19 -14.97
CA ASP A 8 -0.07 -1.53 -15.39
C ASP A 8 0.08 -0.11 -14.82
N GLY A 9 -1.03 0.60 -14.60
CA GLY A 9 -1.05 1.96 -14.05
C GLY A 9 -1.37 2.01 -12.54
N ALA A 10 -1.35 0.89 -11.83
CA ALA A 10 -1.78 0.84 -10.44
C ALA A 10 -0.87 1.65 -9.50
N VAL A 11 0.44 1.65 -9.73
CA VAL A 11 1.41 2.47 -8.98
C VAL A 11 1.11 3.96 -9.18
N GLU A 12 1.04 4.42 -10.44
CA GLU A 12 0.76 5.82 -10.78
C GLU A 12 -0.59 6.28 -10.22
N LEU A 13 -1.59 5.40 -10.23
CA LEU A 13 -2.91 5.68 -9.66
C LEU A 13 -2.82 5.90 -8.15
N LEU A 14 -2.09 5.05 -7.43
CA LEU A 14 -1.89 5.16 -5.99
C LEU A 14 -1.08 6.41 -5.62
N GLU A 15 -0.02 6.73 -6.36
CA GLU A 15 0.72 7.98 -6.22
C GLU A 15 -0.19 9.20 -6.44
N GLY A 16 -1.07 9.15 -7.44
CA GLY A 16 -2.07 10.19 -7.68
C GLY A 16 -3.07 10.35 -6.53
N GLU A 17 -3.49 9.25 -5.89
CA GLU A 17 -4.36 9.30 -4.71
C GLU A 17 -3.63 9.92 -3.50
N LEU A 18 -2.32 9.69 -3.34
CA LEU A 18 -1.49 10.30 -2.30
C LEU A 18 -1.29 11.80 -2.53
N GLY A 19 -1.11 12.23 -3.79
CA GLY A 19 -0.97 13.64 -4.17
C GLY A 19 -2.29 14.43 -4.23
N SER A 20 -3.44 13.76 -4.09
CA SER A 20 -4.75 14.42 -4.15
C SER A 20 -4.97 15.32 -2.93
N GLY A 21 -5.04 16.64 -3.15
CA GLY A 21 -5.25 17.63 -2.07
C GLY A 21 -4.17 18.70 -1.90
N GLN A 22 -3.24 18.84 -2.85
CA GLN A 22 -2.21 19.91 -2.89
C GLN A 22 -1.19 19.91 -1.74
N ARG A 23 -1.13 18.86 -0.92
CA ARG A 23 -0.03 18.66 0.04
C ARG A 23 1.09 17.86 -0.62
N ALA A 24 2.33 18.23 -0.31
CA ALA A 24 3.47 17.40 -0.68
C ALA A 24 3.40 16.06 0.07
N LEU A 25 3.95 14.99 -0.51
CA LEU A 25 4.06 13.68 0.15
C LEU A 25 4.69 13.80 1.53
N ASP A 26 5.69 14.68 1.66
CA ASP A 26 6.37 14.96 2.90
C ASP A 26 5.44 15.52 3.99
N ASP A 27 4.29 16.11 3.68
CA ASP A 27 3.39 16.70 4.68
C ASP A 27 2.26 15.76 5.13
N LEU A 28 2.23 14.53 4.60
CA LEU A 28 1.19 13.57 4.93
C LEU A 28 1.43 12.94 6.31
N VAL A 29 0.34 12.76 7.06
CA VAL A 29 0.33 11.84 8.21
C VAL A 29 -0.20 10.46 7.78
N THR A 30 0.00 9.45 8.61
CA THR A 30 -0.44 8.06 8.33
C THR A 30 -1.91 7.94 7.97
N GLU A 31 -2.78 8.72 8.61
CA GLU A 31 -4.21 8.75 8.28
C GLU A 31 -4.46 9.23 6.84
N ASP A 32 -3.70 10.23 6.36
CA ASP A 32 -3.83 10.69 4.97
C ASP A 32 -3.42 9.58 3.99
N VAL A 33 -2.33 8.87 4.30
CA VAL A 33 -1.83 7.72 3.51
C VAL A 33 -2.85 6.58 3.48
N TRP A 34 -3.42 6.24 4.63
CA TRP A 34 -4.47 5.23 4.74
C TRP A 34 -5.72 5.60 3.93
N LEU A 35 -6.17 6.86 4.02
CA LEU A 35 -7.32 7.33 3.25
C LEU A 35 -7.05 7.32 1.74
N ALA A 36 -5.84 7.66 1.30
CA ALA A 36 -5.42 7.53 -0.09
C ALA A 36 -5.45 6.07 -0.55
N PHE A 37 -4.90 5.17 0.25
CA PHE A 37 -4.92 3.73 -0.02
C PHE A 37 -6.34 3.17 -0.10
N LEU A 38 -7.27 3.63 0.76
CA LEU A 38 -8.67 3.23 0.67
C LEU A 38 -9.37 3.79 -0.60
N ARG A 39 -9.03 5.00 -1.06
CA ARG A 39 -9.55 5.51 -2.34
C ARG A 39 -9.05 4.68 -3.51
N PHE A 40 -7.76 4.33 -3.50
CA PHE A 40 -7.17 3.39 -4.45
C PHE A 40 -7.87 2.02 -4.38
N GLY A 41 -8.07 1.45 -3.19
CA GLY A 41 -8.73 0.15 -2.97
C GLY A 41 -10.17 0.08 -3.49
N ARG A 42 -10.86 1.22 -3.62
CA ARG A 42 -12.22 1.29 -4.20
C ARG A 42 -12.24 1.27 -5.74
N ARG A 43 -11.08 1.35 -6.40
CA ARG A 43 -10.96 1.28 -7.86
C ARG A 43 -11.12 -0.17 -8.31
N LEU A 44 -11.87 -0.38 -9.40
CA LEU A 44 -12.10 -1.71 -9.95
C LEU A 44 -11.02 -2.01 -11.01
N PHE A 45 -10.29 -3.10 -10.83
CA PHE A 45 -9.29 -3.57 -11.77
C PHE A 45 -9.79 -4.76 -12.59
N ASP A 46 -9.18 -4.95 -13.74
CA ASP A 46 -9.44 -6.08 -14.63
C ASP A 46 -8.60 -7.29 -14.18
N VAL A 47 -9.18 -8.04 -13.24
CA VAL A 47 -8.59 -9.22 -12.62
C VAL A 47 -9.52 -10.43 -12.79
N PRO A 48 -9.00 -11.67 -12.67
CA PRO A 48 -9.81 -12.88 -12.72
C PRO A 48 -11.01 -12.84 -11.76
N ASP A 49 -12.13 -13.43 -12.18
CA ASP A 49 -13.35 -13.52 -11.35
C ASP A 49 -13.25 -14.72 -10.39
N THR A 50 -12.26 -14.68 -9.50
CA THR A 50 -12.03 -15.70 -8.47
C THR A 50 -11.91 -15.05 -7.09
N PRO A 51 -12.20 -15.78 -6.00
CA PRO A 51 -11.91 -15.30 -4.67
C PRO A 51 -10.46 -14.83 -4.55
N ASP A 52 -10.24 -13.76 -3.78
CA ASP A 52 -8.93 -13.19 -3.45
C ASP A 52 -8.09 -12.69 -4.64
N ALA A 53 -8.66 -12.63 -5.86
CA ALA A 53 -7.99 -12.09 -7.04
C ALA A 53 -7.66 -10.58 -6.97
N ASP A 54 -8.30 -9.87 -6.04
CA ASP A 54 -8.12 -8.45 -5.76
C ASP A 54 -8.12 -8.24 -4.24
N GLY A 55 -6.96 -8.39 -3.61
CA GLY A 55 -6.81 -8.40 -2.16
C GLY A 55 -6.18 -7.11 -1.64
N LEU A 56 -6.66 -6.60 -0.50
CA LEU A 56 -5.99 -5.56 0.28
C LEU A 56 -5.38 -6.19 1.53
N LEU A 57 -4.10 -5.93 1.76
CA LEU A 57 -3.31 -6.43 2.87
C LEU A 57 -2.77 -5.27 3.69
N PHE A 58 -2.60 -5.53 4.98
CA PHE A 58 -2.02 -4.60 5.93
C PHE A 58 -1.03 -5.37 6.80
N GLN A 59 0.22 -4.95 6.77
CA GLN A 59 1.28 -5.51 7.60
C GLN A 59 2.03 -4.39 8.32
N TYR A 60 2.63 -4.71 9.46
CA TYR A 60 3.50 -3.78 10.16
C TYR A 60 4.52 -4.52 11.00
N GLY A 61 5.64 -3.87 11.24
CA GLY A 61 6.72 -4.43 12.04
C GLY A 61 7.91 -3.51 12.15
N ILE A 62 8.86 -3.89 13.00
CA ILE A 62 10.17 -3.24 13.05
C ILE A 62 11.12 -4.09 12.20
N HIS A 63 11.70 -3.46 11.19
CA HIS A 63 12.61 -4.13 10.26
C HIS A 63 13.90 -3.35 10.09
N ALA A 64 14.99 -4.04 9.80
CA ALA A 64 16.32 -3.48 9.58
C ALA A 64 16.92 -4.01 8.27
N PHE A 65 16.17 -3.91 7.17
CA PHE A 65 16.60 -4.46 5.87
C PHE A 65 17.65 -3.56 5.18
N ASP A 66 17.47 -2.23 5.20
CA ASP A 66 18.29 -1.28 4.43
C ASP A 66 18.95 -0.17 5.28
N GLY A 67 19.06 -0.36 6.60
CA GLY A 67 19.59 0.69 7.49
C GLY A 67 19.25 0.48 8.96
N PRO A 68 19.27 1.56 9.78
CA PRO A 68 18.80 1.50 11.16
C PRO A 68 17.38 0.92 11.23
N PRO A 69 17.03 0.18 12.31
CA PRO A 69 15.69 -0.33 12.49
C PRO A 69 14.65 0.78 12.32
N ALA A 70 13.65 0.53 11.47
CA ALA A 70 12.52 1.41 11.24
C ALA A 70 11.23 0.66 11.56
N PHE A 71 10.26 1.35 12.12
CA PHE A 71 8.90 0.83 12.15
C PHE A 71 8.31 1.06 10.76
N THR A 72 7.82 0.00 10.14
CA THR A 72 7.23 0.04 8.81
C THR A 72 5.77 -0.37 8.91
N VAL A 73 4.93 0.33 8.18
CA VAL A 73 3.60 -0.15 7.80
C VAL A 73 3.66 -0.43 6.31
N ASP A 74 3.11 -1.57 5.89
CA ASP A 74 2.98 -1.93 4.50
C ASP A 74 1.48 -2.08 4.17
N LEU A 75 0.99 -1.17 3.33
CA LEU A 75 -0.33 -1.24 2.74
C LEU A 75 -0.18 -1.83 1.34
N THR A 76 -0.60 -3.08 1.15
CA THR A 76 -0.40 -3.79 -0.10
C THR A 76 -1.73 -4.07 -0.78
N ARG A 77 -1.80 -3.87 -2.09
CA ARG A 77 -2.85 -4.45 -2.91
C ARG A 77 -2.26 -5.51 -3.82
N GLN A 78 -2.84 -6.69 -3.83
CA GLN A 78 -2.42 -7.80 -4.67
C GLN A 78 -3.47 -8.12 -5.72
N PHE A 79 -3.01 -8.39 -6.94
CA PHE A 79 -3.84 -8.75 -8.07
C PHE A 79 -3.42 -10.11 -8.61
N ALA A 80 -4.35 -11.05 -8.71
CA ALA A 80 -4.06 -12.35 -9.29
C ALA A 80 -3.86 -12.21 -10.81
N VAL A 81 -2.81 -12.86 -11.31
CA VAL A 81 -2.57 -13.06 -12.73
C VAL A 81 -2.85 -14.52 -13.06
N SER A 82 -3.49 -14.75 -14.20
CA SER A 82 -3.70 -16.08 -14.76
C SER A 82 -2.80 -16.30 -15.96
N ASP A 83 -2.38 -17.56 -16.16
CA ASP A 83 -1.63 -17.97 -17.34
C ASP A 83 -2.53 -18.07 -18.59
N SER A 84 -1.97 -18.52 -19.72
CA SER A 84 -2.72 -18.70 -20.96
C SER A 84 -3.82 -19.78 -20.89
N ASN A 85 -3.78 -20.66 -19.89
CA ASN A 85 -4.78 -21.70 -19.65
C ASN A 85 -5.89 -21.22 -18.70
N GLY A 86 -5.74 -20.04 -18.11
CA GLY A 86 -6.66 -19.49 -17.11
C GLY A 86 -6.38 -19.97 -15.69
N ASP A 87 -5.29 -20.73 -15.48
CA ASP A 87 -4.85 -21.15 -14.14
C ASP A 87 -4.13 -19.99 -13.45
N HIS A 88 -4.11 -20.00 -12.12
CA HIS A 88 -3.35 -19.01 -11.36
C HIS A 88 -1.85 -19.14 -11.68
N ASP A 89 -1.21 -18.01 -11.97
CA ASP A 89 0.23 -17.92 -12.20
C ASP A 89 0.93 -17.30 -10.98
N HIS A 90 0.71 -16.00 -10.73
CA HIS A 90 1.30 -15.27 -9.62
C HIS A 90 0.41 -14.11 -9.16
N TYR A 91 0.85 -13.37 -8.14
CA TYR A 91 0.27 -12.09 -7.75
C TYR A 91 1.18 -10.94 -8.16
N VAL A 92 0.61 -9.92 -8.78
CA VAL A 92 1.25 -8.60 -8.88
C VAL A 92 0.90 -7.81 -7.62
N GLN A 93 1.90 -7.33 -6.88
CA GLN A 93 1.70 -6.62 -5.63
C GLN A 93 2.16 -5.17 -5.73
N VAL A 94 1.28 -4.24 -5.34
CA VAL A 94 1.57 -2.81 -5.23
C VAL A 94 1.60 -2.43 -3.76
N HIS A 95 2.72 -1.87 -3.32
CA HIS A 95 2.98 -1.49 -1.92
C HIS A 95 2.93 0.02 -1.75
N CYS A 96 2.39 0.45 -0.61
CA CYS A 96 2.60 1.77 -0.04
C CYS A 96 3.17 1.61 1.36
N GLU A 97 4.47 1.91 1.50
CA GLU A 97 5.23 1.72 2.73
C GLU A 97 5.59 3.06 3.40
N PRO A 98 4.75 3.59 4.30
CA PRO A 98 5.19 4.63 5.21
C PRO A 98 6.13 4.06 6.30
N ARG A 99 7.30 4.68 6.45
CA ARG A 99 8.36 4.29 7.39
C ARG A 99 8.54 5.35 8.47
N TYR A 100 8.81 4.92 9.71
CA TYR A 100 8.95 5.79 10.87
C TYR A 100 10.25 5.48 11.60
N ALA A 101 10.88 6.52 12.16
CA ALA A 101 11.93 6.34 13.14
C ALA A 101 11.38 5.55 14.35
N VAL A 102 12.15 4.60 14.87
CA VAL A 102 11.73 3.81 16.04
C VAL A 102 11.69 4.72 17.27
N VAL A 103 10.49 4.94 17.80
CA VAL A 103 10.24 5.59 19.10
C VAL A 103 9.63 4.58 20.06
N GLN A 104 10.00 4.63 21.35
CA GLN A 104 9.58 3.64 22.36
C GLN A 104 8.05 3.43 22.42
N GLU A 105 7.26 4.47 22.14
CA GLU A 105 5.80 4.41 22.17
C GLU A 105 5.18 3.45 21.13
N LEU A 106 5.90 3.10 20.06
CA LEU A 106 5.44 2.15 19.04
C LEU A 106 5.51 0.68 19.52
N ALA A 107 6.23 0.40 20.60
CA ALA A 107 6.39 -0.96 21.13
C ALA A 107 5.31 -1.37 22.15
N GLU A 108 4.55 -0.42 22.71
CA GLU A 108 3.75 -0.64 23.93
C GLU A 108 2.25 -0.37 23.79
N ARG A 109 1.78 0.13 22.63
CA ARG A 109 0.38 0.56 22.40
C ARG A 109 -0.20 -0.04 21.12
N PRO A 110 -1.54 -0.09 20.96
CA PRO A 110 -2.17 -0.54 19.72
C PRO A 110 -1.67 0.29 18.54
N VAL A 111 -1.03 -0.37 17.58
CA VAL A 111 -0.24 0.28 16.52
C VAL A 111 -0.98 1.43 15.85
N TRP A 112 -2.21 1.20 15.39
CA TRP A 112 -3.00 2.25 14.70
C TRP A 112 -3.20 3.51 15.55
N ALA A 113 -3.53 3.35 16.83
CA ALA A 113 -3.77 4.48 17.73
C ALA A 113 -2.52 5.34 17.93
N THR A 114 -1.33 4.73 17.82
CA THR A 114 -0.04 5.41 17.92
C THR A 114 0.34 6.08 16.61
N ILE A 115 0.20 5.40 15.46
CA ILE A 115 0.75 5.90 14.19
C ILE A 115 -0.16 6.85 13.43
N GLN A 116 -1.48 6.82 13.62
CA GLN A 116 -2.44 7.53 12.75
C GLN A 116 -2.13 9.02 12.53
N ARG A 117 -1.55 9.70 13.53
CA ARG A 117 -1.19 11.13 13.49
C ARG A 117 0.30 11.40 13.27
N LEU A 118 1.12 10.34 13.17
CA LEU A 118 2.54 10.49 12.92
C LEU A 118 2.75 10.82 11.45
N LYS A 119 3.71 11.71 11.21
CA LYS A 119 4.27 11.94 9.88
C LYS A 119 5.33 10.86 9.63
N PRO A 120 5.21 10.04 8.57
CA PRO A 120 6.28 9.14 8.16
C PRO A 120 7.57 9.91 7.85
N ALA A 121 8.71 9.29 8.11
CA ALA A 121 10.00 9.79 7.67
C ALA A 121 10.18 9.62 6.15
N GLU A 122 9.53 8.61 5.57
CA GLU A 122 9.56 8.28 4.15
C GLU A 122 8.25 7.56 3.79
N ILE A 123 7.76 7.76 2.57
CA ILE A 123 6.68 6.98 1.96
C ILE A 123 7.22 6.41 0.65
N ARG A 124 7.22 5.09 0.51
CA ARG A 124 7.64 4.41 -0.72
C ARG A 124 6.42 3.80 -1.40
N VAL A 125 6.27 4.03 -2.70
CA VAL A 125 5.25 3.37 -3.52
C VAL A 125 5.95 2.62 -4.62
N TYR A 126 5.68 1.33 -4.74
CA TYR A 126 6.32 0.49 -5.75
C TYR A 126 5.49 -0.76 -6.04
N GLN A 127 5.79 -1.41 -7.16
CA GLN A 127 5.32 -2.75 -7.47
C GLN A 127 6.43 -3.76 -7.19
N GLU A 128 6.11 -4.89 -6.57
CA GLU A 128 7.07 -5.99 -6.44
C GLU A 128 7.37 -6.58 -7.84
N PRO A 129 8.65 -6.88 -8.17
CA PRO A 129 8.98 -7.59 -9.39
C PRO A 129 8.33 -8.98 -9.41
N ALA A 130 7.74 -9.35 -10.55
CA ALA A 130 7.22 -10.70 -10.78
C ALA A 130 8.35 -11.74 -10.94
#